data_AF-A0AAJ5NH19-F1
#
_entry.id   AF-A0AAJ5NH19-F1
#
_cell.length_a   1.000
_cell.length_b   1.000
_cell.length_c   1.000
_cell.angle_alpha   90.00
_cell.angle_beta   90.00
_cell.angle_gamma   90.00
#
_symmetry.space_group_name_H-M   'P 1'
#
loop_
_entity.id
_entity.type
_entity.pdbx_description
1 polymer ?
#
loop_
_entity_poly.entity_id
_entity_poly.type
_entity_poly.pdbx_seq_one_letter_code
_entity_poly.pdbx_strand_id
1 'polypeptide(L)'
;MGTQNELILTIAATECTSLLPYLEELVQGKYSATVLYRSLALAIVYLQNKDKKELSYVYSSLDSGNQNLFARALLGLNQREVVLSHEEVQDFYSAAKREAYLENFRQVISPIQVLVSMAYLFEDRDRQELISYCQELNSAFFSSIITNLNKNKKIPYL
;
A
#
# COMPACT_ATOMS: atom_id res chain seq x y z
N MET A 1 -19.18 3.08 13.09
CA MET A 1 -17.94 2.85 12.30
C MET A 1 -18.12 3.07 10.79
N GLY A 2 -19.34 3.10 10.22
CA GLY A 2 -19.54 3.27 8.76
C GLY A 2 -19.29 4.68 8.20
N THR A 3 -19.88 5.71 8.82
CA THR A 3 -19.96 7.06 8.22
C THR A 3 -18.61 7.76 8.01
N GLN A 4 -17.68 7.65 8.96
CA GLN A 4 -16.35 8.28 8.82
C GLN A 4 -15.51 7.62 7.73
N ASN A 5 -15.59 6.28 7.62
CA ASN A 5 -14.89 5.54 6.58
C ASN A 5 -15.42 5.87 5.19
N GLU A 6 -16.74 5.92 5.04
CA GLU A 6 -17.41 6.31 3.80
C GLU A 6 -17.05 7.73 3.38
N LEU A 7 -17.00 8.66 4.33
CA LEU A 7 -16.56 10.03 4.06
C LEU A 7 -15.13 10.07 3.51
N ILE A 8 -14.17 9.39 4.16
CA ILE A 8 -12.76 9.35 3.71
C ILE A 8 -12.66 8.79 2.29
N LEU A 9 -13.34 7.68 2.01
CA LEU A 9 -13.33 7.05 0.69
C LEU A 9 -14.04 7.93 -0.37
N THR A 10 -15.09 8.65 0.02
CA THR A 10 -15.78 9.62 -0.87
C THR A 10 -14.87 10.79 -1.22
N ILE A 11 -14.10 11.31 -0.26
CA ILE A 11 -13.10 12.37 -0.52
C ILE A 11 -12.07 11.89 -1.55
N ALA A 12 -11.57 10.67 -1.39
CA ALA A 12 -10.65 10.07 -2.36
C ALA A 12 -11.29 9.87 -3.74
N ALA A 13 -12.51 9.30 -3.78
CA ALA A 13 -13.23 9.02 -5.02
C ALA A 13 -13.66 10.27 -5.79
N THR A 14 -13.93 11.36 -5.08
CA THR A 14 -14.21 12.69 -5.67
C THR A 14 -12.93 13.47 -5.98
N GLU A 15 -11.77 12.89 -5.70
CA GLU A 15 -10.45 13.50 -5.90
C GLU A 15 -10.30 14.90 -5.29
N CYS A 16 -10.93 15.13 -4.14
CA CYS A 16 -11.00 16.42 -3.49
C CYS A 16 -9.70 16.73 -2.73
N THR A 17 -8.67 17.17 -3.47
CA THR A 17 -7.33 17.46 -2.93
C THR A 17 -7.31 18.61 -1.90
N SER A 18 -8.30 19.51 -1.93
CA SER A 18 -8.41 20.58 -0.93
C SER A 18 -8.67 20.07 0.50
N LEU A 19 -9.13 18.83 0.66
CA LEU A 19 -9.35 18.18 1.97
C LEU A 19 -8.16 17.35 2.45
N LEU A 20 -7.05 17.34 1.71
CA LEU A 20 -5.85 16.61 2.08
C LEU A 20 -5.27 17.04 3.43
N PRO A 21 -5.18 18.35 3.78
CA PRO A 21 -4.74 18.77 5.11
C PRO A 21 -5.64 18.23 6.24
N TYR A 22 -6.95 18.15 5.99
CA TYR A 22 -7.90 17.58 6.95
C TYR A 22 -7.66 16.08 7.16
N LEU A 23 -7.38 15.31 6.09
CA LEU A 23 -7.08 13.88 6.22
C LEU A 23 -5.75 13.65 6.96
N GLU A 24 -4.74 14.47 6.69
CA GLU A 24 -3.43 14.42 7.36
C GLU A 24 -3.53 14.78 8.86
N GLU A 25 -4.36 15.76 9.22
CA GLU A 25 -4.65 16.06 10.63
C GLU A 25 -5.40 14.89 11.27
N LEU A 26 -6.38 14.32 10.57
CA LEU A 26 -7.19 13.21 11.07
C LEU A 26 -6.29 12.02 11.41
N VAL A 27 -5.29 11.68 10.58
CA VAL A 27 -4.41 10.53 10.87
C VAL A 27 -3.56 10.68 12.14
N GLN A 28 -3.35 11.90 12.65
CA GLN A 28 -2.66 12.13 13.93
C GLN A 28 -3.52 11.79 15.15
N GLY A 29 -4.83 11.59 14.96
CA GLY A 29 -5.74 11.15 16.02
C GLY A 29 -5.36 9.76 16.56
N LYS A 30 -5.53 9.54 17.87
CA LYS A 30 -5.38 8.20 18.48
C LYS A 30 -6.68 7.42 18.32
N TYR A 31 -6.82 6.70 17.20
CA TYR A 31 -7.97 5.82 16.99
C TYR A 31 -7.72 4.46 17.62
N SER A 32 -8.64 4.01 18.47
CA SER A 32 -8.73 2.60 18.88
C SER A 32 -9.03 1.66 17.70
N ALA A 33 -9.44 2.23 16.56
CA ALA A 33 -9.89 1.54 15.36
C ALA A 33 -8.82 1.53 14.25
N THR A 34 -8.19 0.37 14.04
CA THR A 34 -7.21 0.14 12.96
C THR A 34 -7.77 0.36 11.55
N VAL A 35 -9.09 0.27 11.37
CA VAL A 35 -9.77 0.44 10.07
C VAL A 35 -9.68 1.88 9.55
N LEU A 36 -9.76 2.89 10.43
CA LEU A 36 -9.68 4.30 10.01
C LEU A 36 -8.30 4.66 9.47
N TYR A 37 -7.24 4.19 10.13
CA TYR A 37 -5.86 4.37 9.65
C TYR A 37 -5.66 3.80 8.24
N ARG A 38 -6.34 2.70 7.92
CA ARG A 38 -6.22 2.07 6.60
C ARG A 38 -6.80 2.95 5.50
N SER A 39 -8.00 3.47 5.71
CA SER A 39 -8.66 4.32 4.72
C SER A 39 -8.01 5.69 4.62
N LEU A 40 -7.51 6.23 5.73
CA LEU A 40 -6.76 7.49 5.74
C LEU A 40 -5.46 7.39 4.94
N ALA A 41 -4.61 6.40 5.22
CA ALA A 41 -3.34 6.25 4.50
C ALA A 41 -3.57 6.03 3.00
N LEU A 42 -4.57 5.22 2.64
CA LEU A 42 -4.96 5.02 1.25
C LEU A 42 -5.38 6.35 0.58
N ALA A 43 -6.32 7.07 1.20
CA ALA A 43 -6.86 8.31 0.64
C ALA A 43 -5.80 9.41 0.52
N ILE A 44 -4.96 9.58 1.55
CA ILE A 44 -3.89 10.58 1.56
C ILE A 44 -2.92 10.32 0.41
N VAL A 45 -2.37 9.11 0.30
CA VAL A 45 -1.40 8.80 -0.77
C VAL A 45 -2.04 8.89 -2.14
N TYR A 46 -3.27 8.39 -2.30
CA TYR A 46 -4.01 8.48 -3.55
C TYR A 46 -4.21 9.94 -4.00
N LEU A 47 -4.53 10.85 -3.08
CA LEU A 47 -4.74 12.27 -3.39
C LEU A 47 -3.42 13.03 -3.58
N GLN A 48 -2.38 12.76 -2.76
CA GLN A 48 -1.05 13.36 -2.91
C GLN A 48 -0.43 13.04 -4.27
N ASN A 49 -0.70 11.84 -4.79
CA ASN A 49 -0.18 11.34 -6.06
C ASN A 49 -1.11 11.60 -7.26
N LYS A 50 -2.06 12.54 -7.16
CA LYS A 50 -2.98 12.84 -8.27
C LYS A 50 -2.26 13.42 -9.50
N ASP A 51 -1.40 14.41 -9.28
CA ASP A 51 -0.79 15.20 -10.37
C ASP A 51 0.71 14.94 -10.53
N LYS A 52 1.37 14.48 -9.46
CA LYS A 52 2.80 14.22 -9.41
C LYS A 52 3.11 13.10 -8.44
N LYS A 53 4.23 12.42 -8.64
CA LYS A 53 4.74 11.45 -7.68
C LYS A 53 5.14 12.16 -6.37
N GLU A 54 4.63 11.66 -5.25
CA GLU A 54 4.88 12.16 -3.91
C GLU A 54 4.97 10.98 -2.94
N LEU A 55 6.13 10.80 -2.31
CA LEU A 55 6.42 9.64 -1.46
C LEU A 55 6.63 9.99 0.01
N SER A 56 6.66 11.27 0.37
CA SER A 56 6.96 11.72 1.75
C SER A 56 6.08 11.04 2.79
N TYR A 57 4.77 10.94 2.54
CA TYR A 57 3.84 10.26 3.44
C TYR A 57 4.07 8.74 3.50
N VAL A 58 4.47 8.10 2.40
CA VAL A 58 4.79 6.67 2.36
C VAL A 58 5.98 6.37 3.25
N TYR A 59 7.06 7.16 3.15
CA TYR A 59 8.22 7.05 4.04
C TYR A 59 7.86 7.37 5.49
N SER A 60 7.07 8.41 5.76
CA SER A 60 6.59 8.68 7.14
C SER A 60 5.76 7.53 7.71
N SER A 61 4.93 6.89 6.90
CA SER A 61 4.15 5.72 7.32
C SER A 61 5.04 4.50 7.62
N LEU A 62 6.13 4.32 6.88
CA LEU A 62 7.16 3.32 7.16
C LEU A 62 7.88 3.60 8.49
N ASP A 63 8.30 4.85 8.70
CA ASP A 63 9.02 5.27 9.92
C ASP A 63 8.18 5.15 11.18
N SER A 64 6.85 5.27 11.06
CA SER A 64 5.92 5.06 12.17
C SER A 64 5.93 3.63 12.74
N GLY A 65 6.44 2.66 11.98
CA GLY A 65 6.37 1.23 12.31
C GLY A 65 4.97 0.61 12.20
N ASN A 66 3.93 1.41 11.95
CA ASN A 66 2.56 0.93 11.87
C ASN A 66 2.29 0.23 10.53
N GLN A 67 2.25 -1.11 10.56
CA GLN A 67 2.00 -1.95 9.39
C GLN A 67 0.74 -1.55 8.60
N ASN A 68 -0.34 -1.17 9.29
CA ASN A 68 -1.59 -0.81 8.62
C ASN A 68 -1.46 0.49 7.82
N LEU A 69 -0.70 1.46 8.33
CA LEU A 69 -0.43 2.70 7.61
C LEU A 69 0.45 2.41 6.40
N PHE A 70 1.57 1.72 6.58
CA PHE A 70 2.52 1.46 5.50
C PHE A 70 1.92 0.62 4.38
N ALA A 71 1.25 -0.49 4.71
CA ALA A 71 0.59 -1.34 3.69
C ALA A 71 -0.46 -0.57 2.89
N ARG A 72 -1.17 0.37 3.52
CA ARG A 72 -2.25 1.13 2.85
C ARG A 72 -1.75 2.35 2.11
N ALA A 73 -0.65 2.94 2.56
CA ALA A 73 0.10 3.94 1.80
C ALA A 73 0.59 3.33 0.47
N LEU A 74 1.22 2.15 0.52
CA LEU A 74 1.61 1.38 -0.67
C LEU A 74 0.42 1.07 -1.57
N LEU A 75 -0.74 0.77 -0.99
CA LEU A 75 -1.94 0.53 -1.79
C LEU A 75 -2.41 1.78 -2.52
N GLY A 76 -2.30 2.97 -1.90
CA GLY A 76 -2.57 4.24 -2.56
C GLY A 76 -1.69 4.46 -3.79
N LEU A 77 -0.40 4.09 -3.70
CA LEU A 77 0.51 4.13 -4.86
C LEU A 77 0.04 3.19 -5.98
N ASN A 78 -0.34 1.94 -5.65
CA ASN A 78 -0.84 0.98 -6.64
C ASN A 78 -2.13 1.47 -7.30
N GLN A 79 -3.06 2.06 -6.53
CA GLN A 79 -4.32 2.58 -7.07
C GLN A 79 -4.08 3.77 -8.01
N ARG A 80 -3.06 4.60 -7.75
CA ARG A 80 -2.58 5.67 -8.64
C ARG A 80 -1.60 5.21 -9.71
N GLU A 81 -1.22 3.94 -9.73
CA GLU A 81 -0.26 3.37 -10.67
C GLU A 81 1.08 4.14 -10.68
N VAL A 82 1.52 4.59 -9.50
CA VAL A 82 2.76 5.35 -9.35
C VAL A 82 3.96 4.47 -9.69
N VAL A 83 4.73 4.87 -10.70
CA VAL A 83 5.95 4.18 -11.10
C VAL A 83 7.08 4.49 -10.12
N LEU A 84 7.64 3.43 -9.54
CA LEU A 84 8.78 3.49 -8.62
C LEU A 84 10.08 3.22 -9.38
N SER A 85 11.14 3.90 -8.96
CA SER A 85 12.52 3.60 -9.36
C SER A 85 13.01 2.35 -8.63
N HIS A 86 14.08 1.76 -9.16
CA HIS A 86 14.75 0.62 -8.53
C HIS A 86 15.06 0.86 -7.04
N GLU A 87 15.62 2.03 -6.69
CA GLU A 87 15.99 2.37 -5.31
C GLU A 87 14.76 2.39 -4.38
N GLU A 88 13.67 3.03 -4.79
CA GLU A 88 12.43 3.09 -3.98
C GLU A 88 11.75 1.71 -3.86
N VAL A 89 11.80 0.88 -4.91
CA VAL A 89 11.31 -0.50 -4.83
C VAL A 89 12.13 -1.29 -3.81
N GLN A 90 13.45 -1.16 -3.84
CA GLN A 90 14.35 -1.87 -2.94
C GLN A 90 14.21 -1.39 -1.48
N ASP A 91 14.01 -0.10 -1.25
CA ASP A 91 13.68 0.46 0.06
C ASP A 91 12.42 -0.19 0.64
N PHE A 92 11.32 -0.15 -0.12
CA PHE A 92 10.04 -0.67 0.35
C PHE A 92 10.05 -2.18 0.47
N TYR A 93 10.73 -2.88 -0.45
CA TYR A 93 10.90 -4.33 -0.40
C TYR A 93 11.68 -4.76 0.85
N SER A 94 12.82 -4.11 1.13
CA SER A 94 13.63 -4.38 2.32
C SER A 94 12.83 -4.14 3.61
N ALA A 95 12.06 -3.06 3.65
CA ALA A 95 11.16 -2.76 4.76
C ALA A 95 10.03 -3.79 4.92
N ALA A 96 9.43 -4.25 3.82
CA ALA A 96 8.31 -5.18 3.82
C ALA A 96 8.68 -6.58 4.33
N LYS A 97 9.98 -6.93 4.33
CA LYS A 97 10.52 -8.20 4.84
C LYS A 97 10.75 -8.25 6.34
N ARG A 98 10.53 -7.14 7.07
CA ARG A 98 10.64 -7.11 8.54
C ARG A 98 9.73 -8.18 9.15
N GLU A 99 10.27 -9.00 10.06
CA GLU A 99 9.56 -10.13 10.68
C GLU A 99 8.19 -9.73 11.26
N ALA A 100 8.13 -8.58 11.93
CA ALA A 100 6.90 -8.04 12.50
C ALA A 100 5.75 -7.88 11.48
N TYR A 101 6.05 -7.67 10.19
CA TYR A 101 5.03 -7.56 9.14
C TYR A 101 4.64 -8.92 8.54
N LEU A 102 5.47 -9.94 8.72
CA LEU A 102 5.28 -11.30 8.24
C LEU A 102 4.59 -12.21 9.26
N GLU A 103 4.56 -11.86 10.55
CA GLU A 103 3.89 -12.67 11.57
C GLU A 103 2.38 -12.86 11.28
N ASN A 104 1.73 -11.84 10.71
CA ASN A 104 0.26 -11.80 10.58
C ASN A 104 -0.25 -11.62 9.14
N PHE A 105 0.58 -11.82 8.11
CA PHE A 105 0.18 -11.55 6.71
C PHE A 105 -1.02 -12.40 6.23
N ARG A 106 -1.32 -13.52 6.91
CA ARG A 106 -2.50 -14.35 6.60
C ARG A 106 -3.82 -13.78 7.13
N GLN A 107 -3.77 -12.83 8.07
CA GLN A 107 -4.95 -12.25 8.73
C GLN A 107 -5.15 -10.78 8.35
N VAL A 108 -4.07 -10.07 8.02
CA VAL A 108 -4.09 -8.65 7.68
C VAL A 108 -3.27 -8.41 6.43
N ILE A 109 -3.71 -7.47 5.58
CA ILE A 109 -2.94 -7.02 4.43
C ILE A 109 -1.58 -6.48 4.91
N SER A 110 -0.53 -7.19 4.52
CA SER A 110 0.86 -6.86 4.79
C SER A 110 1.47 -6.04 3.64
N PRO A 111 2.53 -5.26 3.90
CA PRO A 111 3.23 -4.52 2.87
C PRO A 111 3.69 -5.39 1.70
N ILE A 112 4.20 -6.60 1.98
CA ILE A 112 4.70 -7.50 0.93
C ILE A 112 3.58 -7.96 -0.03
N GLN A 113 2.36 -8.18 0.48
CA GLN A 113 1.21 -8.53 -0.35
C GLN A 113 0.81 -7.40 -1.30
N VAL A 114 0.98 -6.15 -0.87
CA VAL A 114 0.68 -4.98 -1.69
C VAL A 114 1.80 -4.71 -2.69
N LEU A 115 3.08 -4.88 -2.29
CA LEU A 115 4.21 -4.78 -3.22
C LEU A 115 4.09 -5.79 -4.35
N VAL A 116 3.78 -7.05 -4.04
CA VAL A 116 3.66 -8.05 -5.10
C VAL A 116 2.48 -7.71 -6.01
N SER A 117 1.37 -7.18 -5.50
CA SER A 117 0.22 -6.80 -6.35
C SER A 117 0.47 -5.59 -7.24
N MET A 118 1.45 -4.73 -6.91
CA MET A 118 1.89 -3.61 -7.76
C MET A 118 3.07 -3.96 -8.68
N ALA A 119 3.62 -5.18 -8.59
CA ALA A 119 4.84 -5.56 -9.30
C ALA A 119 4.72 -5.50 -10.84
N TYR A 120 3.50 -5.42 -11.38
CA TYR A 120 3.26 -5.16 -12.81
C TYR A 120 3.75 -3.78 -13.26
N LEU A 121 3.98 -2.85 -12.33
CA LEU A 121 4.55 -1.52 -12.56
C LEU A 121 6.08 -1.49 -12.43
N PHE A 122 6.69 -2.56 -11.94
CA PHE A 122 8.13 -2.62 -11.69
C PHE A 122 8.89 -3.13 -12.91
N GLU A 123 10.17 -2.77 -13.00
CA GLU A 123 11.10 -3.39 -13.94
C GLU A 123 11.20 -4.89 -13.70
N ASP A 124 11.54 -5.65 -14.76
CA ASP A 124 11.54 -7.11 -14.72
C ASP A 124 12.45 -7.67 -13.63
N ARG A 125 13.61 -7.05 -13.38
CA ARG A 125 14.54 -7.49 -12.34
C ARG A 125 13.89 -7.46 -10.95
N ASP A 126 13.35 -6.32 -10.56
CA ASP A 126 12.72 -6.13 -9.25
C ASP A 126 11.46 -6.97 -9.10
N ARG A 127 10.68 -7.08 -10.18
CA ARG A 127 9.50 -7.94 -10.25
C ARG A 127 9.86 -9.40 -10.00
N GLN A 128 10.88 -9.93 -10.68
CA GLN A 128 11.27 -11.33 -10.52
C GLN A 128 11.81 -11.60 -9.12
N GLU A 129 12.64 -10.70 -8.58
CA GLU A 129 13.16 -10.83 -7.21
C GLU A 129 12.02 -10.94 -6.18
N LEU A 130 11.03 -10.06 -6.28
CA LEU A 130 9.86 -10.06 -5.39
C LEU A 130 9.01 -11.32 -5.56
N ILE A 131 8.78 -11.78 -6.79
CA ILE A 131 8.04 -13.02 -7.07
C ILE A 131 8.77 -14.23 -6.47
N SER A 132 10.08 -14.34 -6.67
CA SER A 132 10.89 -15.44 -6.12
C SER A 132 10.79 -15.49 -4.60
N TYR A 133 10.91 -14.35 -3.93
CA TYR A 133 10.76 -14.29 -2.48
C TYR A 133 9.35 -14.71 -2.02
N CYS A 134 8.30 -14.23 -2.69
CA CYS A 134 6.93 -14.64 -2.37
C CYS A 134 6.66 -16.14 -2.58
N GLN A 135 7.36 -16.78 -3.54
CA GLN A 135 7.30 -18.24 -3.75
C GLN A 135 8.00 -19.00 -2.60
N GLU A 136 9.13 -18.50 -2.09
CA GLU A 136 9.85 -19.08 -0.95
C GLU A 136 9.02 -19.06 0.34
N LEU A 137 8.21 -18.02 0.54
CA LEU A 137 7.27 -17.94 1.66
C LEU A 137 6.18 -19.03 1.62
N ASN A 138 6.09 -19.79 0.51
CA ASN A 138 5.27 -20.99 0.30
C ASN A 138 3.83 -20.86 0.83
N SER A 139 3.20 -19.73 0.54
CA SER A 139 1.81 -19.48 0.93
C SER A 139 0.90 -19.55 -0.29
N ALA A 140 -0.19 -20.33 -0.18
CA ALA A 140 -1.24 -20.39 -1.21
C ALA A 140 -1.82 -19.00 -1.56
N PHE A 141 -1.67 -18.04 -0.64
CA PHE A 141 -2.09 -16.65 -0.83
C PHE A 141 -1.28 -15.93 -1.92
N PHE A 142 0.05 -16.12 -1.96
CA PHE A 142 0.87 -15.48 -2.99
C PHE A 142 0.69 -16.12 -4.36
N SER A 143 0.40 -17.43 -4.42
CA SER A 143 0.18 -18.14 -5.68
C SER A 143 -0.93 -17.52 -6.53
N SER A 144 -2.02 -17.06 -5.91
CA SER A 144 -3.12 -16.40 -6.63
C SER A 144 -2.73 -15.01 -7.16
N ILE A 145 -1.99 -14.23 -6.37
CA ILE A 145 -1.50 -12.91 -6.76
C ILE A 145 -0.49 -13.03 -7.91
N ILE A 146 0.48 -13.94 -7.79
CA ILE A 146 1.50 -14.23 -8.81
C ILE A 146 0.84 -14.69 -10.11
N THR A 147 -0.18 -15.55 -10.04
CA THR A 147 -0.92 -15.99 -11.23
C THR A 147 -1.58 -14.83 -11.97
N ASN A 148 -2.08 -13.82 -11.25
CA ASN A 148 -2.67 -12.63 -11.87
C ASN A 148 -1.60 -11.68 -12.44
N LEU A 149 -0.46 -11.53 -11.76
CA LEU A 149 0.69 -10.76 -12.26
C LEU A 149 1.25 -11.33 -13.55
N ASN A 150 1.35 -12.66 -13.66
CA ASN A 150 1.80 -13.33 -14.88
C ASN A 150 0.88 -13.09 -16.07
N LYS A 151 -0.35 -12.59 -15.84
CA LYS A 151 -1.29 -12.16 -16.88
C LYS A 151 -1.21 -10.65 -17.16
N ASN A 152 -0.28 -9.92 -16.55
CA ASN A 152 -0.17 -8.46 -16.56
C ASN A 152 -1.49 -7.75 -16.21
N LYS A 153 -2.27 -8.32 -15.27
CA LYS A 153 -3.56 -7.74 -14.86
C LYS A 153 -3.46 -7.12 -13.47
N LYS A 154 -3.93 -5.89 -13.34
CA LYS A 154 -4.19 -5.24 -12.06
C LYS A 154 -5.18 -6.08 -11.26
N ILE A 155 -4.93 -6.24 -9.96
CA ILE A 155 -5.83 -6.94 -9.05
C ILE A 155 -6.77 -5.90 -8.44
N PRO A 156 -8.09 -5.91 -8.74
CA PRO A 156 -9.00 -4.84 -8.32
C PRO A 156 -9.31 -4.82 -6.81
N TYR A 157 -9.04 -5.92 -6.10
CA TYR A 157 -9.57 -6.18 -4.75
C TYR A 157 -8.51 -6.23 -3.64
N LEU A 158 -7.26 -5.87 -3.95
CA LEU A 158 -6.23 -5.62 -2.95
C LEU A 158 -6.17 -4.15 -2.61
#